data_AF-A0A433N1Y1-F1
#
_entry.id   AF-A0A433N1Y1-F1
#
_cell.length_a   1.000
_cell.length_b   1.000
_cell.length_c   1.000
_cell.angle_alpha   90.00
_cell.angle_beta   90.00
_cell.angle_gamma   90.00
#
_symmetry.space_group_name_H-M   'P 1'
#
loop_
_entity.id
_entity.type
_entity.pdbx_description
1 polymer ?
#
loop_
_entity_poly.entity_id
_entity_poly.type
_entity_poly.pdbx_seq_one_letter_code
_entity_poly.pdbx_strand_id
1 'polypeptide(L)'
;MEKMVVVVFDDESKAYSGLNELKKLHQQADLVIYAIAVIAKDADGKVDVRQADGGPLGTLFGAVLGSMVGILGGPVGMAVGMASGSLGGAVSDMSQMGIDLEFLDDVSRVLTPGKAAVVASIDEYWTIPLDTSMEPLGGTVFRKLRTEVIDDQLDREIRETQAELQALEEEFNAAAAEQKAKLQAKIDATRSKLQSKIDAANKWVEDTNRQYQDKVNLLQEQAKIANDRRKAQIEKQIAEIQSDVAQRQEKLKQASTLAKEALTV
;
A
#
# COMPACT_ATOMS: atom_id res chain seq x y z
N MET A 1 -0.94 -3.87 15.80
CA MET A 1 -1.58 -3.97 14.48
C MET A 1 -1.05 -2.83 13.65
N GLU A 2 -0.76 -3.07 12.37
CA GLU A 2 -0.23 -2.04 11.48
C GLU A 2 -1.28 -0.94 11.25
N LYS A 3 -0.84 0.32 11.36
CA LYS A 3 -1.65 1.52 11.18
C LYS A 3 -0.89 2.53 10.34
N MET A 4 -1.63 3.25 9.52
CA MET A 4 -1.18 4.52 8.96
C MET A 4 -1.47 5.63 9.96
N VAL A 5 -0.45 6.43 10.25
CA VAL A 5 -0.54 7.58 11.15
C VAL A 5 -0.09 8.82 10.41
N VAL A 6 -0.88 9.90 10.55
CA VAL A 6 -0.52 11.24 10.08
C VAL A 6 -0.55 12.17 11.27
N VAL A 7 0.56 12.84 11.55
CA VAL A 7 0.62 13.85 12.62
C VAL A 7 0.88 15.21 11.99
N VAL A 8 -0.07 16.12 12.11
CA VAL A 8 0.02 17.48 11.56
C VAL A 8 0.54 18.44 12.62
N PHE A 9 1.49 19.30 12.23
CA PHE A 9 2.16 20.29 13.07
C PHE A 9 2.05 21.69 12.47
N ASP A 10 2.31 22.72 13.28
CA ASP A 10 2.23 24.12 12.84
C ASP A 10 3.24 24.50 11.77
N ASP A 11 4.39 23.83 11.74
CA ASP A 11 5.49 24.14 10.84
C ASP A 11 6.39 22.92 10.61
N GLU A 12 7.29 23.04 9.63
CA GLU A 12 8.22 21.99 9.24
C GLU A 12 9.22 21.62 10.35
N SER A 13 9.65 22.58 11.16
CA SER A 13 10.57 22.31 12.28
C SER A 13 9.92 21.40 13.32
N LYS A 14 8.67 21.66 13.69
CA LYS A 14 7.90 20.80 14.60
C LYS A 14 7.63 19.41 14.01
N ALA A 15 7.39 19.31 12.70
CA ALA A 15 7.28 18.01 12.04
C ALA A 15 8.57 17.19 12.14
N TYR A 16 9.74 17.81 11.98
CA TYR A 16 11.02 17.13 12.22
C TYR A 16 11.23 16.74 13.70
N SER A 17 10.78 17.56 14.65
CA SER A 17 10.76 17.16 16.06
C SER A 17 9.88 15.93 16.29
N GLY A 18 8.67 15.90 15.72
CA GLY A 18 7.77 14.75 15.78
C GLY A 18 8.35 13.49 15.14
N LEU A 19 9.01 13.62 13.99
CA LEU A 19 9.75 12.54 13.34
C LEU A 19 10.79 11.93 14.29
N ASN A 20 11.55 12.77 14.98
CA ASN A 20 12.58 12.33 15.91
C ASN A 20 11.98 11.62 17.13
N GLU A 21 10.86 12.09 17.66
CA GLU A 21 10.16 11.42 18.77
C GLU A 21 9.63 10.04 18.34
N LEU A 22 9.06 9.90 17.13
CA LEU A 22 8.67 8.58 16.61
C LEU A 22 9.86 7.64 16.49
N LYS A 23 11.01 8.12 15.99
CA LYS A 23 12.24 7.32 15.92
C LYS A 23 12.74 6.88 17.29
N LYS A 24 12.61 7.72 18.33
CA LYS A 24 12.95 7.32 19.71
C LYS A 24 12.02 6.22 20.22
N LEU A 25 10.71 6.35 20.01
CA LEU A 25 9.74 5.30 20.39
C LEU A 25 10.04 3.98 19.68
N HIS A 26 10.51 4.03 18.43
CA HIS A 26 10.98 2.86 17.69
C HIS A 26 12.23 2.22 18.30
N GLN A 27 13.19 3.02 18.74
CA GLN A 27 14.40 2.54 19.42
C GLN A 27 14.10 1.93 20.80
N GLN A 28 12.99 2.35 21.42
CA GLN A 28 12.52 1.86 22.72
C GLN A 28 11.57 0.65 22.61
N ALA A 29 11.26 0.21 21.39
CA ALA A 29 10.28 -0.84 21.09
C ALA A 29 8.84 -0.55 21.58
N ASP A 30 8.53 0.71 21.87
CA ASP A 30 7.18 1.16 22.20
C ASP A 30 6.26 1.10 20.97
N LEU A 31 6.84 1.29 19.79
CA LEU A 31 6.21 1.07 18.49
C LEU A 31 7.25 0.58 17.47
N VAL A 32 6.79 0.11 16.32
CA VAL A 32 7.67 -0.29 15.21
C VAL A 32 7.35 0.58 14.01
N ILE A 33 8.36 1.21 13.40
CA ILE A 33 8.17 2.00 12.18
C ILE A 33 8.50 1.10 10.99
N TYR A 34 7.53 0.90 10.09
CA TYR A 34 7.76 0.22 8.81
C TYR A 34 8.13 1.19 7.70
N ALA A 35 7.62 2.42 7.74
CA ALA A 35 7.99 3.48 6.82
C ALA A 35 7.59 4.84 7.41
N ILE A 36 8.27 5.91 7.03
CA ILE A 36 8.01 7.25 7.55
C ILE A 36 8.42 8.35 6.57
N ALA A 37 7.69 9.45 6.55
CA ALA A 37 8.00 10.62 5.73
C ALA A 37 7.54 11.92 6.39
N VAL A 38 8.12 13.03 5.93
CA VAL A 38 7.71 14.40 6.25
C VAL A 38 7.19 15.05 4.98
N ILE A 39 5.97 15.58 5.05
CA ILE A 39 5.37 16.40 4.00
C ILE A 39 5.13 17.81 4.51
N ALA A 40 5.21 18.81 3.64
CA ALA A 40 4.93 20.21 3.98
C ALA A 40 4.00 20.82 2.96
N LYS A 41 3.08 21.67 3.41
CA LYS A 41 2.18 22.44 2.54
C LYS A 41 2.68 23.87 2.45
N ASP A 42 3.04 24.32 1.26
CA ASP A 42 3.51 25.67 1.03
C ASP A 42 2.38 26.70 1.04
N ALA A 43 2.75 27.98 0.89
CA ALA A 43 1.82 29.10 0.88
C ALA A 43 0.82 29.05 -0.30
N ASP A 44 1.22 28.43 -1.41
CA ASP A 44 0.40 28.27 -2.61
C ASP A 44 -0.55 27.06 -2.51
N GLY A 45 -0.47 26.32 -1.39
CA GLY A 45 -1.30 25.14 -1.12
C GLY A 45 -0.78 23.86 -1.76
N LYS A 46 0.41 23.88 -2.38
CA LYS A 46 1.08 22.69 -2.90
C LYS A 46 1.71 21.92 -1.75
N VAL A 47 1.61 20.60 -1.82
CA VAL A 47 2.24 19.68 -0.86
C VAL A 47 3.50 19.10 -1.48
N ASP A 48 4.59 19.08 -0.72
CA ASP A 48 5.86 18.51 -1.13
C ASP A 48 6.36 17.50 -0.09
N VAL A 49 7.02 16.44 -0.56
CA VAL A 49 7.75 15.51 0.31
C VAL A 49 9.11 16.10 0.63
N ARG A 50 9.39 16.30 1.92
CA ARG A 50 10.67 16.83 2.40
C ARG A 50 11.68 15.72 2.67
N GLN A 51 11.20 14.64 3.27
CA GLN A 51 12.00 13.46 3.58
C GLN A 51 11.10 12.23 3.50
N ALA A 52 11.61 11.13 2.97
CA ALA A 52 10.95 9.84 3.03
C ALA A 52 11.96 8.73 3.28
N ASP A 53 11.59 7.82 4.16
CA ASP A 53 12.22 6.53 4.37
C ASP A 53 11.14 5.47 4.18
N GLY A 54 11.23 4.74 3.07
CA GLY A 54 10.25 3.73 2.71
C GLY A 54 10.34 2.46 3.56
N GLY A 55 11.44 2.25 4.29
CA GLY A 55 11.72 1.03 5.06
C GLY A 55 11.35 -0.26 4.28
N PRO A 56 10.87 -1.31 4.98
CA PRO A 56 10.35 -2.53 4.35
C PRO A 56 9.21 -2.33 3.34
N LEU A 57 8.49 -1.20 3.35
CA LEU A 57 7.36 -0.96 2.44
C LEU A 57 7.78 -0.38 1.09
N GLY A 58 8.95 0.28 1.01
CA GLY A 58 9.55 0.79 -0.22
C GLY A 58 8.56 1.48 -1.16
N THR A 59 8.42 0.94 -2.38
CA THR A 59 7.52 1.45 -3.43
C THR A 59 6.06 1.53 -2.99
N LEU A 60 5.60 0.62 -2.13
CA LEU A 60 4.22 0.59 -1.68
C LEU A 60 3.89 1.83 -0.83
N PHE A 61 4.81 2.20 0.08
CA PHE A 61 4.67 3.45 0.85
C PHE A 61 4.83 4.69 -0.05
N GLY A 62 5.74 4.62 -1.03
CA GLY A 62 5.90 5.69 -2.02
C GLY A 62 4.64 5.97 -2.84
N ALA A 63 3.92 4.92 -3.26
CA ALA A 63 2.66 5.04 -3.99
C ALA A 63 1.58 5.73 -3.14
N VAL A 64 1.48 5.36 -1.87
CA VAL A 64 0.53 6.00 -0.93
C VAL A 64 0.88 7.45 -0.68
N LEU A 65 2.15 7.74 -0.35
CA LEU A 65 2.60 9.10 -0.13
C LEU A 65 2.39 9.98 -1.35
N GLY A 66 2.76 9.51 -2.54
CA GLY A 66 2.59 10.27 -3.78
C GLY A 66 1.11 10.60 -4.04
N SER A 67 0.22 9.65 -3.72
CA SER A 67 -1.21 9.85 -3.89
C SER A 67 -1.78 10.81 -2.84
N MET A 68 -1.34 10.72 -1.58
CA MET A 68 -1.67 11.71 -0.54
C MET A 68 -1.24 13.11 -0.94
N VAL A 69 0.00 13.26 -1.41
CA VAL A 69 0.55 14.55 -1.87
C VAL A 69 -0.29 15.12 -3.02
N GLY A 70 -0.66 14.28 -3.99
CA GLY A 70 -1.52 14.69 -5.10
C GLY A 70 -2.89 15.19 -4.65
N ILE A 71 -3.56 14.48 -3.75
CA ILE A 71 -4.90 14.84 -3.26
C ILE A 71 -4.83 16.08 -2.35
N LEU A 72 -3.90 16.12 -1.39
CA LEU A 72 -3.77 17.20 -0.42
C LEU A 72 -3.23 18.51 -1.02
N GLY A 73 -2.55 18.42 -2.17
CA GLY A 73 -2.06 19.54 -2.97
C GLY A 73 -3.12 20.20 -3.88
N GLY A 74 -4.38 19.77 -3.81
CA GLY A 74 -5.48 20.37 -4.57
C GLY A 74 -5.49 20.02 -6.07
N PRO A 75 -6.31 20.71 -6.90
CA PRO A 75 -6.52 20.35 -8.31
C PRO A 75 -5.24 20.31 -9.16
N VAL A 76 -4.27 21.17 -8.85
CA VAL A 76 -2.97 21.22 -9.54
C VAL A 76 -2.09 20.04 -9.09
N GLY A 77 -2.09 19.71 -7.79
CA GLY A 77 -1.42 18.52 -7.26
C GLY A 77 -1.99 17.22 -7.83
N MET A 78 -3.32 17.17 -8.02
CA MET A 78 -3.98 16.03 -8.67
C MET A 78 -3.51 15.86 -10.12
N ALA A 79 -3.35 16.94 -10.90
CA ALA A 79 -2.89 16.86 -12.28
C ALA A 79 -1.44 16.34 -12.41
N VAL A 80 -0.56 16.74 -11.49
CA VAL A 80 0.82 16.22 -11.42
C VAL A 80 0.83 14.76 -10.95
N GLY A 81 0.00 14.42 -9.96
CA GLY A 81 -0.21 13.03 -9.53
C GLY A 81 -0.69 12.14 -10.68
N MET A 82 -1.70 12.59 -11.43
CA MET A 82 -2.20 11.92 -12.64
C MET A 82 -1.09 11.66 -13.67
N ALA A 83 -0.27 12.67 -13.96
CA ALA A 83 0.81 12.56 -14.93
C ALA A 83 1.93 11.60 -14.49
N SER A 84 2.15 11.47 -13.18
CA SER A 84 3.08 10.47 -12.61
C SER A 84 2.53 9.04 -12.60
N GLY A 85 1.28 8.83 -13.05
CA GLY A 85 0.65 7.51 -13.18
C GLY A 85 -0.18 7.06 -11.98
N SER A 86 -0.41 7.92 -10.98
CA SER A 86 -1.07 7.49 -9.74
C SER A 86 -2.58 7.31 -9.88
N LEU A 87 -3.36 8.23 -10.47
CA LEU A 87 -4.83 8.20 -10.23
C LEU A 87 -5.64 7.04 -10.86
N GLY A 88 -5.12 6.31 -11.86
CA GLY A 88 -5.86 5.19 -12.46
C GLY A 88 -5.82 3.89 -11.64
N GLY A 89 -4.69 3.61 -10.98
CA GLY A 89 -4.51 2.46 -10.07
C GLY A 89 -4.49 2.84 -8.59
N ALA A 90 -4.20 4.10 -8.25
CA ALA A 90 -4.04 4.54 -6.85
C ALA A 90 -5.36 4.64 -6.07
N VAL A 91 -6.52 4.84 -6.73
CA VAL A 91 -7.78 4.93 -5.98
C VAL A 91 -8.16 3.57 -5.37
N SER A 92 -7.87 2.45 -6.05
CA SER A 92 -8.00 1.12 -5.43
C SER A 92 -6.90 0.86 -4.40
N ASP A 93 -5.65 1.18 -4.75
CA ASP A 93 -4.47 0.89 -3.91
C ASP A 93 -4.41 1.72 -2.59
N MET A 94 -5.03 2.91 -2.55
CA MET A 94 -5.08 3.76 -1.35
C MET A 94 -6.06 3.25 -0.29
N SER A 95 -7.25 2.81 -0.71
CA SER A 95 -8.24 2.21 0.21
C SER A 95 -7.66 0.97 0.92
N GLN A 96 -6.77 0.26 0.24
CA GLN A 96 -6.06 -0.94 0.70
C GLN A 96 -4.89 -0.64 1.66
N MET A 97 -4.55 0.64 1.82
CA MET A 97 -3.58 1.12 2.80
C MET A 97 -4.24 1.72 4.04
N GLY A 98 -5.58 1.65 4.12
CA GLY A 98 -6.35 2.33 5.16
C GLY A 98 -6.47 3.83 4.93
N ILE A 99 -6.12 4.34 3.74
CA ILE A 99 -6.25 5.75 3.41
C ILE A 99 -7.47 5.91 2.50
N ASP A 100 -8.61 6.15 3.13
CA ASP A 100 -9.83 6.54 2.41
C ASP A 100 -9.91 8.06 2.22
N LEU A 101 -10.81 8.48 1.33
CA LEU A 101 -11.03 9.90 1.04
C LEU A 101 -11.48 10.68 2.29
N GLU A 102 -12.19 10.04 3.21
CA GLU A 102 -12.62 10.64 4.49
C GLU A 102 -11.42 10.95 5.39
N PHE A 103 -10.50 9.99 5.57
CA PHE A 103 -9.27 10.21 6.34
C PHE A 103 -8.42 11.35 5.75
N LEU A 104 -8.34 11.43 4.41
CA LEU A 104 -7.60 12.52 3.76
C LEU A 104 -8.31 13.86 3.85
N ASP A 105 -9.63 13.89 3.80
CA ASP A 105 -10.40 15.11 4.00
C ASP A 105 -10.14 15.66 5.41
N ASP A 106 -10.20 14.79 6.43
CA ASP A 106 -9.89 15.15 7.82
C ASP A 106 -8.47 15.71 7.98
N VAL A 107 -7.48 15.05 7.39
CA VAL A 107 -6.09 15.55 7.39
C VAL A 107 -5.99 16.89 6.66
N SER A 108 -6.67 17.05 5.51
CA SER A 108 -6.59 18.25 4.68
C SER A 108 -7.15 19.50 5.37
N ARG A 109 -8.15 19.33 6.24
CA ARG A 109 -8.75 20.40 7.04
C ARG A 109 -7.77 20.97 8.06
N VAL A 110 -6.82 20.16 8.52
CA VAL A 110 -5.81 20.58 9.52
C VAL A 110 -4.48 20.93 8.87
N LEU A 111 -4.08 20.27 7.78
CA LEU A 111 -2.87 20.58 7.00
C LEU A 111 -3.12 21.77 6.06
N THR A 112 -3.20 22.95 6.65
CA THR A 112 -3.33 24.24 5.95
C THR A 112 -1.98 24.76 5.44
N PRO A 113 -1.95 25.73 4.50
CA PRO A 113 -0.71 26.36 4.06
C PRO A 113 0.20 26.80 5.22
N GLY A 114 1.50 26.52 5.10
CA GLY A 114 2.52 26.79 6.12
C GLY A 114 2.75 25.65 7.13
N LYS A 115 1.83 24.68 7.22
CA LYS A 115 1.93 23.52 8.11
C LYS A 115 2.68 22.36 7.47
N ALA A 116 3.10 21.41 8.30
CA ALA A 116 3.76 20.19 7.88
C ALA A 116 3.20 18.98 8.63
N ALA A 117 3.41 17.78 8.09
CA ALA A 117 2.97 16.55 8.71
C ALA A 117 4.02 15.45 8.62
N VAL A 118 4.03 14.58 9.63
CA VAL A 118 4.73 13.30 9.58
C VAL A 118 3.71 12.22 9.20
N VAL A 119 4.01 11.45 8.15
CA VAL A 119 3.22 10.31 7.70
C VAL A 119 4.01 9.05 7.97
N ALA A 120 3.44 8.07 8.64
CA ALA A 120 4.15 6.83 9.00
C ALA A 120 3.24 5.60 8.90
N SER A 121 3.80 4.49 8.43
CA SER A 121 3.24 3.16 8.71
C SER A 121 3.93 2.60 9.95
N ILE A 122 3.15 2.32 10.99
CA ILE A 122 3.66 1.83 12.27
C ILE A 122 2.89 0.62 12.78
N ASP A 123 3.55 -0.21 13.59
CA ASP A 123 2.87 -1.10 14.54
C ASP A 123 2.98 -0.52 15.96
N GLU A 124 1.84 -0.13 16.52
CA GLU A 124 1.72 0.25 17.92
C GLU A 124 0.75 -0.70 18.64
N TYR A 125 1.10 -1.11 19.86
CA TYR A 125 0.19 -1.89 20.71
C TYR A 125 -0.74 -0.97 21.52
N TRP A 126 -0.22 0.16 21.97
CA TRP A 126 -0.93 1.20 22.71
C TRP A 126 -0.75 2.56 22.03
N THR A 127 -1.71 3.46 22.16
CA THR A 127 -1.62 4.78 21.51
C THR A 127 -0.93 5.82 22.40
N ILE A 128 -0.91 5.58 23.72
CA ILE A 128 -0.48 6.55 24.73
C ILE A 128 0.93 7.10 24.49
N PRO A 129 1.98 6.29 24.22
CA PRO A 129 3.32 6.88 24.06
C PRO A 129 3.44 7.77 22.83
N LEU A 130 2.80 7.41 21.72
CA LEU A 130 2.78 8.27 20.55
C LEU A 130 2.04 9.58 20.88
N ASP A 131 0.84 9.50 21.44
CA ASP A 131 0.03 10.67 21.75
C ASP A 131 0.76 11.62 22.73
N THR A 132 1.33 11.04 23.80
CA THR A 132 2.07 11.78 24.83
C THR A 132 3.31 12.46 24.25
N SER A 133 3.98 11.86 23.27
CA SER A 133 5.15 12.47 22.61
C SER A 133 4.77 13.56 21.59
N MET A 134 3.60 13.46 20.95
CA MET A 134 3.15 14.44 19.95
C MET A 134 2.46 15.65 20.58
N GLU A 135 1.79 15.49 21.72
CA GLU A 135 1.02 16.55 22.39
C GLU A 135 1.87 17.79 22.75
N PRO A 136 3.08 17.68 23.36
CA PRO A 136 3.91 18.85 23.68
C PRO A 136 4.41 19.61 22.45
N LEU A 137 4.42 18.95 21.28
CA LEU A 137 4.82 19.53 20.01
C LEU A 137 3.64 20.23 19.30
N GLY A 138 2.43 20.11 19.83
CA GLY A 138 1.20 20.58 19.19
C GLY A 138 0.77 19.70 18.01
N GLY A 139 1.17 18.43 18.00
CA GLY A 139 0.83 17.50 16.93
C GLY A 139 -0.63 17.05 17.00
N THR A 140 -1.36 17.16 15.89
CA THR A 140 -2.71 16.57 15.75
C THR A 140 -2.59 15.20 15.09
N VAL A 141 -2.94 14.14 15.81
CA VAL A 141 -2.72 12.74 15.38
C VAL A 141 -3.97 12.16 14.73
N PHE A 142 -3.84 11.72 13.47
CA PHE A 142 -4.82 10.94 12.73
C PHE A 142 -4.31 9.51 12.58
N ARG A 143 -5.20 8.51 12.76
CA ARG A 143 -4.86 7.09 12.62
C ARG A 143 -5.89 6.34 11.79
N LYS A 144 -5.43 5.41 10.97
CA LYS A 144 -6.29 4.38 10.37
C LYS A 144 -5.61 3.03 10.33
N LEU A 145 -6.41 1.97 10.54
CA LEU A 145 -5.98 0.59 10.35
C LEU A 145 -5.78 0.31 8.86
N ARG A 146 -4.68 -0.36 8.53
CA ARG A 146 -4.43 -0.84 7.17
C ARG A 146 -5.35 -2.03 6.87
N THR A 147 -6.05 -2.00 5.73
CA THR A 147 -6.93 -3.09 5.29
C THR A 147 -6.37 -3.70 4.02
N GLU A 148 -5.86 -4.93 4.06
CA GLU A 148 -5.19 -5.53 2.91
C GLU A 148 -6.22 -6.19 1.96
N VAL A 149 -6.58 -5.53 0.85
CA VAL A 149 -7.65 -5.96 -0.09
C VAL A 149 -7.13 -6.23 -1.52
N ILE A 150 -5.81 -6.24 -1.76
CA ILE A 150 -5.25 -6.33 -3.13
C ILE A 150 -5.56 -7.67 -3.83
N ASP A 151 -5.55 -8.78 -3.08
CA ASP A 151 -5.63 -10.13 -3.68
C ASP A 151 -6.89 -10.33 -4.54
N ASP A 152 -8.03 -9.83 -4.07
CA ASP A 152 -9.32 -10.09 -4.72
C ASP A 152 -9.48 -9.35 -6.06
N GLN A 153 -8.77 -8.24 -6.28
CA GLN A 153 -8.90 -7.46 -7.51
C GLN A 153 -8.08 -8.08 -8.66
N LEU A 154 -6.84 -8.49 -8.38
CA LEU A 154 -6.01 -9.20 -9.36
C LEU A 154 -6.68 -10.51 -9.79
N ASP A 155 -7.24 -11.25 -8.84
CA ASP A 155 -8.00 -12.48 -9.11
C ASP A 155 -9.22 -12.22 -10.00
N ARG A 156 -9.96 -11.13 -9.78
CA ARG A 156 -11.11 -10.74 -10.63
C ARG A 156 -10.67 -10.45 -12.06
N GLU A 157 -9.63 -9.63 -12.25
CA GLU A 157 -9.16 -9.26 -13.59
C GLU A 157 -8.64 -10.47 -14.38
N ILE A 158 -7.96 -11.41 -13.71
CA ILE A 158 -7.51 -12.66 -14.32
C ILE A 158 -8.72 -13.48 -14.77
N ARG A 159 -9.72 -13.68 -13.90
CA ARG A 159 -10.94 -14.44 -14.23
C ARG A 159 -11.74 -13.82 -15.36
N GLU A 160 -11.90 -12.51 -15.37
CA GLU A 160 -12.60 -11.79 -16.44
C GLU A 160 -11.88 -11.98 -17.79
N THR A 161 -10.55 -11.87 -17.80
CA THR A 161 -9.75 -12.06 -19.02
C THR A 161 -9.77 -13.52 -19.49
N GLN A 162 -9.80 -14.49 -18.56
CA GLN A 162 -10.00 -15.90 -18.90
C GLN A 162 -11.37 -16.17 -19.53
N ALA A 163 -12.44 -15.59 -18.98
CA ALA A 163 -13.78 -15.74 -19.54
C ALA A 163 -13.89 -15.12 -20.94
N GLU A 164 -13.24 -13.97 -21.17
CA GLU A 164 -13.13 -13.35 -22.50
C GLU A 164 -12.39 -14.27 -23.48
N LEU A 165 -11.29 -14.89 -23.05
CA LEU A 165 -10.53 -15.83 -23.87
C LEU A 165 -11.37 -17.05 -24.27
N GLN A 166 -12.08 -17.65 -23.31
CA GLN A 166 -12.96 -18.81 -23.57
C GLN A 166 -14.07 -18.46 -24.57
N ALA A 167 -14.72 -17.31 -24.41
CA ALA A 167 -15.76 -16.87 -25.34
C ALA A 167 -15.24 -16.66 -26.77
N LEU A 168 -14.02 -16.12 -26.92
CA LEU A 168 -13.38 -15.94 -28.23
C LEU A 168 -13.00 -17.28 -28.89
N GLU A 169 -12.55 -18.26 -28.10
CA GLU A 169 -12.26 -19.61 -28.60
C GLU A 169 -13.53 -20.35 -29.04
N GLU A 170 -14.63 -20.21 -28.31
CA GLU A 170 -15.94 -20.71 -28.72
C GLU A 170 -16.42 -20.05 -30.02
N GLU A 171 -16.29 -18.72 -30.14
CA GLU A 171 -16.64 -17.99 -31.37
C GLU A 171 -15.77 -18.44 -32.55
N PHE A 172 -14.47 -18.65 -32.33
CA PHE A 172 -13.54 -19.15 -33.36
C PHE A 172 -13.91 -20.55 -33.86
N ASN A 173 -14.36 -21.42 -32.95
CA ASN A 173 -14.81 -22.77 -33.30
C ASN A 173 -16.10 -22.77 -34.14
N ALA A 174 -17.01 -21.83 -33.86
CA ALA A 174 -18.27 -21.68 -34.59
C ALA A 174 -18.18 -20.83 -35.88
N ALA A 175 -17.12 -20.02 -36.04
CA ALA A 175 -17.00 -19.04 -37.12
C ALA A 175 -16.67 -19.64 -38.50
N ALA A 176 -17.11 -18.93 -39.55
CA ALA A 176 -16.74 -19.23 -40.93
C ALA A 176 -15.26 -18.94 -41.20
N ALA A 177 -14.65 -19.63 -42.18
CA ALA A 177 -13.21 -19.55 -42.48
C ALA A 177 -12.68 -18.12 -42.68
N GLU A 178 -13.50 -17.23 -43.24
CA GLU A 178 -13.18 -15.83 -43.52
C GLU A 178 -13.02 -14.97 -42.25
N GLN A 179 -13.68 -15.36 -41.15
CA GLN A 179 -13.68 -14.65 -39.87
C GLN A 179 -12.61 -15.19 -38.91
N LYS A 180 -12.18 -16.45 -39.10
CA LYS A 180 -11.20 -17.13 -38.24
C LYS A 180 -9.88 -16.38 -38.11
N ALA A 181 -9.39 -15.75 -39.18
CA ALA A 181 -8.13 -14.98 -39.12
C ALA A 181 -8.22 -13.79 -38.15
N LYS A 182 -9.37 -13.08 -38.10
CA LYS A 182 -9.58 -11.95 -37.17
C LYS A 182 -9.79 -12.43 -35.74
N LEU A 183 -10.51 -13.54 -35.56
CA LEU A 183 -10.74 -14.14 -34.25
C LEU A 183 -9.43 -14.71 -33.67
N GLN A 184 -8.58 -15.35 -34.48
CA GLN A 184 -7.26 -15.81 -34.06
C GLN A 184 -6.41 -14.65 -33.54
N ALA A 185 -6.36 -13.52 -34.26
CA ALA A 185 -5.61 -12.35 -33.81
C ALA A 185 -6.12 -11.80 -32.46
N LYS A 186 -7.44 -11.84 -32.21
CA LYS A 186 -8.02 -11.47 -30.91
C LYS A 186 -7.66 -12.47 -29.83
N ILE A 187 -7.75 -13.77 -30.09
CA ILE A 187 -7.34 -14.84 -29.17
C ILE A 187 -5.88 -14.66 -28.76
N ASP A 188 -4.98 -14.45 -29.73
CA ASP A 188 -3.55 -14.28 -29.47
C ASP A 188 -3.28 -13.02 -28.62
N ALA A 189 -3.97 -11.91 -28.92
CA ALA A 189 -3.88 -10.69 -28.12
C ALA A 189 -4.41 -10.88 -26.69
N THR A 190 -5.55 -11.56 -26.52
CA THR A 190 -6.14 -11.85 -25.21
C THR A 190 -5.28 -12.83 -24.40
N ARG A 191 -4.68 -13.86 -25.03
CA ARG A 191 -3.69 -14.74 -24.37
C ARG A 191 -2.47 -13.95 -23.89
N SER A 192 -1.95 -13.05 -24.72
CA SER A 192 -0.82 -12.20 -24.33
C SER A 192 -1.18 -11.29 -23.14
N LYS A 193 -2.38 -10.70 -23.14
CA LYS A 193 -2.91 -9.89 -22.03
C LYS A 193 -3.09 -10.71 -20.75
N LEU A 194 -3.62 -11.93 -20.86
CA LEU A 194 -3.78 -12.86 -19.75
C LEU A 194 -2.42 -13.23 -19.15
N GLN A 195 -1.44 -13.59 -19.99
CA GLN A 195 -0.07 -13.90 -19.55
C GLN A 195 0.57 -12.71 -18.83
N SER A 196 0.45 -11.50 -19.38
CA SER A 196 0.91 -10.26 -18.76
C SER A 196 0.31 -10.04 -17.37
N LYS A 197 -1.00 -10.30 -17.19
CA LYS A 197 -1.67 -10.18 -15.89
C LYS A 197 -1.20 -11.25 -14.90
N ILE A 198 -1.01 -12.49 -15.34
CA ILE A 198 -0.45 -13.57 -14.52
C ILE A 198 0.96 -13.21 -14.04
N ASP A 199 1.82 -12.71 -14.94
CA ASP A 199 3.18 -12.32 -14.60
C ASP A 199 3.21 -11.13 -13.62
N ALA A 200 2.34 -10.14 -13.83
CA ALA A 200 2.17 -9.04 -12.90
C ALA A 200 1.69 -9.51 -11.52
N ALA A 201 0.73 -10.45 -11.46
CA ALA A 201 0.26 -11.04 -10.22
C ALA A 201 1.37 -11.82 -9.50
N ASN A 202 2.11 -12.68 -10.21
CA ASN A 202 3.24 -13.44 -9.62
C ASN A 202 4.31 -12.50 -9.06
N LYS A 203 4.65 -11.44 -9.81
CA LYS A 203 5.60 -10.43 -9.35
C LYS A 203 5.08 -9.69 -8.11
N TRP A 204 3.82 -9.30 -8.11
CA TRP A 204 3.19 -8.65 -6.96
C TRP A 204 3.24 -9.54 -5.71
N VAL A 205 3.01 -10.84 -5.86
CA VAL A 205 3.13 -11.82 -4.78
C VAL A 205 4.57 -11.91 -4.26
N GLU A 206 5.55 -11.97 -5.14
CA GLU A 206 6.97 -12.04 -4.77
C GLU A 206 7.40 -10.77 -4.02
N ASP A 207 7.08 -9.59 -4.56
CA ASP A 207 7.39 -8.30 -3.95
C ASP A 207 6.73 -8.19 -2.57
N THR A 208 5.45 -8.58 -2.45
CA THR A 208 4.71 -8.53 -1.17
C THR A 208 5.28 -9.52 -0.15
N ASN A 209 5.63 -10.75 -0.57
CA ASN A 209 6.29 -11.73 0.29
C ASN A 209 7.61 -11.20 0.86
N ARG A 210 8.41 -10.52 0.03
CA ARG A 210 9.66 -9.90 0.45
C ARG A 210 9.41 -8.83 1.52
N GLN A 211 8.42 -7.96 1.31
CA GLN A 211 8.03 -6.95 2.29
C GLN A 211 7.60 -7.58 3.62
N TYR A 212 6.82 -8.67 3.59
CA TYR A 212 6.44 -9.37 4.82
C TYR A 212 7.64 -10.00 5.54
N GLN A 213 8.59 -10.58 4.80
CA GLN A 213 9.81 -11.11 5.40
C GLN A 213 10.62 -10.00 6.07
N ASP A 214 10.78 -8.85 5.40
CA ASP A 214 11.49 -7.70 5.96
C ASP A 214 10.77 -7.13 7.20
N LYS A 215 9.44 -7.08 7.19
CA LYS A 215 8.63 -6.73 8.37
C LYS A 215 8.82 -7.72 9.52
N VAL A 216 8.79 -9.02 9.24
CA VAL A 216 9.01 -10.07 10.24
C VAL A 216 10.42 -9.95 10.83
N ASN A 217 11.43 -9.72 10.00
CA ASN A 217 12.81 -9.50 10.45
C ASN A 217 12.90 -8.27 11.36
N LEU A 218 12.30 -7.15 10.96
CA LEU A 218 12.26 -5.93 11.78
C LEU A 218 11.55 -6.17 13.12
N LEU A 219 10.42 -6.88 13.12
CA LEU A 219 9.71 -7.27 14.32
C LEU A 219 10.57 -8.19 15.21
N GLN A 220 11.28 -9.15 14.64
CA GLN A 220 12.20 -10.01 15.39
C GLN A 220 13.33 -9.22 16.04
N GLU A 221 13.92 -8.23 15.36
CA GLU A 221 14.90 -7.34 15.97
C GLU A 221 14.30 -6.52 17.13
N GLN A 222 13.08 -6.02 16.96
CA GLN A 222 12.35 -5.30 18.01
C GLN A 222 12.03 -6.20 19.21
N ALA A 223 11.69 -7.46 18.98
CA ALA A 223 11.44 -8.45 20.02
C ALA A 223 12.70 -8.76 20.88
N LYS A 224 13.91 -8.56 20.34
CA LYS A 224 15.17 -8.77 21.09
C LYS A 224 15.42 -7.69 22.14
N ILE A 225 14.92 -6.47 21.91
CA ILE A 225 15.13 -5.32 22.80
C ILE A 225 13.89 -5.00 23.66
N ALA A 226 12.74 -5.58 23.33
CA ALA A 226 11.49 -5.40 24.05
C ALA A 226 11.46 -6.13 25.40
N ASN A 227 10.62 -5.63 26.33
CA ASN A 227 10.26 -6.35 27.55
C ASN A 227 9.40 -7.60 27.26
N ASP A 228 9.28 -8.52 28.23
CA ASP A 228 8.59 -9.81 28.05
C ASP A 228 7.16 -9.68 27.48
N ARG A 229 6.39 -8.71 27.97
CA ARG A 229 5.01 -8.49 27.53
C ARG A 229 4.95 -8.03 26.08
N ARG A 230 5.79 -7.06 25.71
CA ARG A 230 5.84 -6.54 24.34
C ARG A 230 6.42 -7.57 23.38
N LYS A 231 7.43 -8.33 23.81
CA LYS A 231 7.99 -9.45 23.06
C LYS A 231 6.92 -10.50 22.71
N ALA A 232 6.14 -10.95 23.68
CA ALA A 232 5.07 -11.93 23.44
C ALA A 232 4.03 -11.41 22.42
N GLN A 233 3.74 -10.11 22.42
CA GLN A 233 2.84 -9.50 21.44
C GLN A 233 3.45 -9.44 20.04
N ILE A 234 4.73 -9.09 19.94
CA ILE A 234 5.44 -9.08 18.67
C ILE A 234 5.51 -10.50 18.09
N GLU A 235 5.79 -11.52 18.90
CA GLU A 235 5.79 -12.92 18.47
C GLU A 235 4.40 -13.37 17.99
N LYS A 236 3.33 -12.96 18.67
CA LYS A 236 1.95 -13.21 18.21
C LYS A 236 1.70 -12.58 16.84
N GLN A 237 2.13 -11.33 16.64
CA GLN A 237 1.97 -10.63 15.36
C GLN A 237 2.75 -11.30 14.23
N ILE A 238 3.98 -11.76 14.50
CA ILE A 238 4.76 -12.51 13.52
C ILE A 238 4.00 -13.77 13.08
N ALA A 239 3.40 -14.51 14.02
CA ALA A 239 2.62 -15.69 13.71
C ALA A 239 1.36 -15.38 12.88
N GLU A 240 0.63 -14.30 13.21
CA GLU A 240 -0.52 -13.82 12.43
C GLU A 240 -0.11 -13.46 10.99
N ILE A 241 0.95 -12.68 10.82
CA ILE A 241 1.48 -12.29 9.49
C ILE A 241 1.87 -13.53 8.68
N GLN A 242 2.59 -14.47 9.27
CA GLN A 242 3.01 -15.69 8.59
C GLN A 242 1.83 -16.56 8.15
N SER A 243 0.79 -16.65 8.98
CA SER A 243 -0.45 -17.35 8.66
C SER A 243 -1.17 -16.71 7.46
N ASP A 244 -1.32 -15.39 7.47
CA ASP A 244 -2.01 -14.67 6.39
C ASP A 244 -1.25 -14.81 5.06
N VAL A 245 0.09 -14.69 5.09
CA VAL A 245 0.94 -14.90 3.91
C VAL A 245 0.78 -16.31 3.36
N ALA A 246 0.76 -17.34 4.20
CA ALA A 246 0.58 -18.72 3.76
C ALA A 246 -0.78 -18.94 3.07
N GLN A 247 -1.86 -18.37 3.62
CA GLN A 247 -3.19 -18.45 3.01
C GLN A 247 -3.25 -17.76 1.65
N ARG A 248 -2.62 -16.60 1.51
CA ARG A 248 -2.58 -15.84 0.24
C ARG A 248 -1.79 -16.56 -0.83
N GLN A 249 -0.61 -17.07 -0.47
CA GLN A 249 0.21 -17.84 -1.40
C GLN A 249 -0.55 -19.04 -1.98
N GLU A 250 -1.38 -19.71 -1.16
CA GLU A 250 -2.20 -20.82 -1.62
C GLU A 250 -3.29 -20.37 -2.61
N LYS A 251 -4.04 -19.30 -2.31
CA LYS A 251 -5.04 -18.75 -3.23
C LYS A 251 -4.45 -18.37 -4.59
N LEU A 252 -3.30 -17.68 -4.58
CA LEU A 252 -2.65 -17.19 -5.78
C LEU A 252 -2.04 -18.32 -6.62
N LYS A 253 -1.50 -19.37 -5.98
CA LYS A 253 -1.09 -20.60 -6.68
C LYS A 253 -2.28 -21.24 -7.39
N GLN A 254 -3.44 -21.30 -6.76
CA GLN A 254 -4.65 -21.85 -7.38
C GLN A 254 -5.09 -21.01 -8.58
N ALA A 255 -5.16 -19.68 -8.43
CA ALA A 255 -5.51 -18.76 -9.52
C ALA A 255 -4.53 -18.88 -10.70
N SER A 256 -3.22 -18.90 -10.43
CA SER A 256 -2.16 -19.05 -11.45
C SER A 256 -2.24 -20.41 -12.16
N THR A 257 -2.59 -21.49 -11.44
CA THR A 257 -2.75 -22.83 -12.02
C THR A 257 -3.92 -22.86 -13.01
N LEU A 258 -5.09 -22.38 -12.58
CA LEU A 258 -6.27 -22.26 -13.44
C LEU A 258 -5.99 -21.38 -14.68
N ALA A 259 -5.22 -20.32 -14.51
CA ALA A 259 -4.83 -19.43 -15.59
C ALA A 259 -3.90 -20.08 -16.61
N LYS A 260 -2.95 -20.91 -16.17
CA LYS A 260 -2.08 -21.68 -17.05
C LYS A 260 -2.84 -22.77 -17.82
N GLU A 261 -3.79 -23.45 -17.18
CA GLU A 261 -4.63 -24.45 -17.85
C GLU A 261 -5.40 -23.82 -19.03
N ALA A 262 -5.97 -22.63 -18.83
CA ALA A 262 -6.67 -21.89 -19.88
C ALA A 262 -5.77 -21.44 -21.05
N LEU A 263 -4.45 -21.37 -20.87
CA LEU A 263 -3.49 -21.03 -21.93
C LEU A 263 -3.01 -22.25 -22.73
N THR A 264 -3.28 -23.46 -22.25
CA THR A 264 -2.83 -24.73 -22.88
C THR A 264 -3.87 -25.39 -23.78
N VAL A 265 -5.10 -24.88 -23.77
CA VAL A 265 -6.22 -25.31 -24.64
C VAL A 265 -6.19 -24.48 -25.94
#